data_AF-A0A6J7HIU4-F1
#
_entry.id   AF-A0A6J7HIU4-F1
#
_cell.length_a   1.000
_cell.length_b   1.000
_cell.length_c   1.000
_cell.angle_alpha   90.00
_cell.angle_beta   90.00
_cell.angle_gamma   90.00
#
_symmetry.space_group_name_H-M   'P 1'
#
loop_
_entity.id
_entity.type
_entity.pdbx_description
1 polymer ?
#
loop_
_entity_poly.entity_id
_entity_poly.type
_entity_poly.pdbx_seq_one_letter_code
_entity_poly.pdbx_strand_id
1 'polypeptide(L)'
;MAAAAERNGLQRIVYLSGLIPDDGTPLSDHLRSRLQVEEAFLDSSVDATVLRAAIILGSGSTSFELVRRMTERLPVTPIPTWMRRQVQPIAVVDVVAIIARALGDTARPGSFDIGGTETMSYPELLQAYGSVAGLRRAQIPVPLLPTGLVGRAVAVITAMPPGTVISLVESLTHDMVVRRGNAATEVFAEPDTTLLSVREALERSITVAAEEGTDAHADPQAAADTDPDWAGGVVDIVDGTVRQRPSGIAGKVQLGATR
;
A
#
# COMPACT_ATOMS: atom_id res chain seq x y z
N MET A 1 11.79 20.73 3.35
CA MET A 1 11.70 20.14 4.69
C MET A 1 13.08 19.97 5.30
N ALA A 2 14.04 19.30 4.64
CA ALA A 2 15.44 19.20 5.07
C ALA A 2 16.04 20.52 5.59
N ALA A 3 16.07 21.57 4.76
CA ALA A 3 16.57 22.88 5.18
C ALA A 3 15.83 23.51 6.38
N ALA A 4 14.54 23.17 6.59
CA ALA A 4 13.80 23.63 7.76
C ALA A 4 14.19 22.83 9.02
N ALA A 5 14.42 21.52 8.89
CA ALA A 5 14.90 20.67 9.96
C ALA A 5 16.27 21.15 10.47
N GLU A 6 17.20 21.46 9.54
CA GLU A 6 18.51 22.00 9.86
C GLU A 6 18.43 23.32 10.62
N ARG A 7 17.64 24.29 10.11
CA ARG A 7 17.48 25.60 10.75
C ARG A 7 16.88 25.53 12.15
N ASN A 8 16.07 24.50 12.43
CA ASN A 8 15.46 24.30 13.74
C ASN A 8 16.26 23.35 14.64
N GLY A 9 17.45 22.89 14.20
CA GLY A 9 18.30 22.01 14.98
C GLY A 9 17.68 20.64 15.25
N LEU A 10 16.80 20.14 14.36
CA LEU A 10 16.32 18.77 14.46
C LEU A 10 17.48 17.80 14.26
N GLN A 11 17.49 16.74 15.06
CA GLN A 11 18.58 15.76 15.05
C GLN A 11 18.31 14.57 14.13
N ARG A 12 17.04 14.31 13.80
CA ARG A 12 16.67 13.13 13.03
C ARG A 12 15.49 13.37 12.10
N ILE A 13 15.55 12.73 10.95
CA ILE A 13 14.46 12.61 9.99
C ILE A 13 14.23 11.12 9.71
N VAL A 14 12.99 10.67 9.79
CA VAL A 14 12.58 9.35 9.25
C VAL A 14 11.65 9.63 8.08
N TYR A 15 12.01 9.13 6.91
CA TYR A 15 11.26 9.35 5.67
C TYR A 15 10.82 8.00 5.08
N LEU A 16 9.50 7.83 4.91
CA LEU A 16 8.93 6.68 4.22
C LEU A 16 8.81 6.95 2.72
N SER A 17 9.77 6.41 1.97
CA SER A 17 9.86 6.47 0.51
C SER A 17 9.29 5.21 -0.15
N GLY A 18 9.48 5.14 -1.47
CA GLY A 18 9.06 4.02 -2.31
C GLY A 18 10.24 3.15 -2.62
N LEU A 19 10.00 1.86 -2.81
CA LEU A 19 11.05 0.97 -3.29
C LEU A 19 11.60 1.46 -4.62
N ILE A 20 12.93 1.51 -4.72
CA ILE A 20 13.64 1.91 -5.94
C ILE A 20 14.19 0.63 -6.59
N PRO A 21 13.67 0.24 -7.77
CA PRO A 21 14.18 -0.91 -8.50
C PRO A 21 15.67 -0.77 -8.79
N ASP A 22 16.42 -1.83 -8.50
CA ASP A 22 17.87 -1.91 -8.74
C ASP A 22 18.19 -2.91 -9.86
N ASP A 23 17.39 -2.88 -10.92
CA ASP A 23 17.51 -3.76 -12.09
C ASP A 23 18.07 -3.03 -13.33
N GLY A 24 18.48 -1.77 -13.17
CA GLY A 24 19.02 -0.94 -14.24
C GLY A 24 17.98 -0.43 -15.23
N THR A 25 16.69 -0.68 -15.00
CA THR A 25 15.63 -0.14 -15.86
C THR A 25 15.40 1.36 -15.61
N PRO A 26 14.99 2.14 -16.63
CA PRO A 26 14.66 3.54 -16.43
C PRO A 26 13.52 3.69 -15.42
N LEU A 27 13.75 4.52 -14.39
CA LEU A 27 12.74 4.85 -13.39
C LEU A 27 11.61 5.67 -14.03
N SER A 28 10.36 5.36 -13.64
CA SER A 28 9.22 6.23 -13.92
C SER A 28 9.42 7.61 -13.27
N ASP A 29 8.72 8.63 -13.77
CA ASP A 29 8.81 9.99 -13.21
C ASP A 29 8.41 10.01 -11.73
N HIS A 30 7.45 9.17 -11.33
CA HIS A 30 7.05 8.99 -9.94
C HIS A 30 8.19 8.45 -9.07
N LEU A 31 8.88 7.38 -9.49
CA LEU A 31 9.98 6.81 -8.73
C LEU A 31 11.19 7.75 -8.69
N ARG A 32 11.48 8.44 -9.79
CA ARG A 32 12.54 9.45 -9.86
C ARG A 32 12.28 10.60 -8.88
N SER A 33 11.05 11.09 -8.80
CA SER A 33 10.67 12.13 -7.84
C SER A 33 10.86 11.67 -6.39
N ARG A 34 10.55 10.41 -6.06
CA ARG A 34 10.76 9.87 -4.71
C ARG A 34 12.25 9.71 -4.36
N LEU A 35 13.06 9.29 -5.33
CA LEU A 35 14.52 9.21 -5.18
C LEU A 35 15.13 10.60 -4.92
N GLN A 36 14.70 11.63 -5.66
CA GLN A 36 15.17 13.00 -5.43
C GLN A 36 14.87 13.52 -4.02
N VAL A 37 13.71 13.16 -3.45
CA VAL A 37 13.36 13.53 -2.06
C VAL A 37 14.24 12.80 -1.07
N GLU A 38 14.52 11.52 -1.31
CA GLU A 38 15.46 10.75 -0.51
C GLU A 38 16.86 11.35 -0.53
N GLU A 39 17.41 11.64 -1.71
CA GLU A 39 18.72 12.27 -1.88
C GLU A 39 18.78 13.60 -1.11
N ALA A 40 17.74 14.44 -1.24
CA ALA A 40 17.67 15.71 -0.53
C ALA A 40 17.66 15.58 1.01
N PHE A 41 17.16 14.47 1.55
CA PHE A 41 17.22 14.21 3.00
C PHE A 41 18.58 13.65 3.42
N LEU A 42 19.15 12.73 2.64
CA LEU A 42 20.46 12.14 2.92
C LEU A 42 21.62 13.12 2.75
N ASP A 43 21.50 14.08 1.84
CA ASP A 43 22.49 15.15 1.63
C ASP A 43 22.41 16.26 2.68
N SER A 44 21.40 16.23 3.57
CA SER A 44 21.25 17.21 4.63
C SER A 44 22.17 16.91 5.82
N SER A 45 22.41 17.92 6.66
CA SER A 45 23.19 17.77 7.89
C SER A 45 22.43 17.07 9.04
N VAL A 46 21.16 16.70 8.83
CA VAL A 46 20.33 15.98 9.80
C VAL A 46 20.37 14.49 9.50
N ASP A 47 20.60 13.65 10.51
CA ASP A 47 20.62 12.19 10.33
C ASP A 47 19.27 11.70 9.77
N ALA A 48 19.29 11.24 8.52
CA ALA A 48 18.10 10.79 7.82
C ALA A 48 18.09 9.27 7.65
N THR A 49 17.04 8.63 8.17
CA THR A 49 16.71 7.23 7.90
C THR A 49 15.60 7.17 6.85
N VAL A 50 15.91 6.62 5.69
CA VAL A 50 14.95 6.47 4.59
C VAL A 50 14.48 5.03 4.52
N LEU A 51 13.20 4.80 4.78
CA LEU A 51 12.55 3.49 4.68
C LEU A 51 11.87 3.39 3.33
N ARG A 52 12.17 2.36 2.53
CA ARG A 52 11.62 2.20 1.19
C ARG A 52 10.72 0.97 1.15
N ALA A 53 9.44 1.18 0.88
CA ALA A 53 8.45 0.12 0.75
C ALA A 53 7.78 0.14 -0.63
N ALA A 54 7.43 -1.03 -1.15
CA ALA A 54 6.74 -1.15 -2.44
C ALA A 54 5.23 -0.90 -2.29
N ILE A 55 4.54 -1.85 -1.65
CA ILE A 55 3.11 -1.82 -1.41
C ILE A 55 2.83 -2.07 0.05
N ILE A 56 2.14 -1.11 0.67
CA ILE A 56 1.73 -1.18 2.07
C ILE A 56 0.26 -1.60 2.11
N LEU A 57 -0.02 -2.72 2.77
CA LEU A 57 -1.37 -3.25 2.97
C LEU A 57 -1.93 -2.71 4.28
N GLY A 58 -3.16 -2.22 4.28
CA GLY A 58 -3.79 -1.55 5.42
C GLY A 58 -5.00 -0.74 4.99
N SER A 59 -6.03 -0.63 5.83
CA SER A 59 -7.14 0.30 5.55
C SER A 59 -6.59 1.72 5.35
N GLY A 60 -7.21 2.49 4.46
CA GLY A 60 -6.77 3.85 4.13
C GLY A 60 -5.51 3.93 3.26
N SER A 61 -4.69 2.87 3.19
CA SER A 61 -3.53 2.83 2.29
C SER A 61 -3.98 2.86 0.83
N THR A 62 -3.47 3.83 0.08
CA THR A 62 -3.83 4.01 -1.34
C THR A 62 -3.64 2.73 -2.17
N SER A 63 -2.56 2.00 -1.96
CA SER A 63 -2.26 0.79 -2.74
C SER A 63 -3.20 -0.37 -2.38
N PHE A 64 -3.52 -0.53 -1.10
CA PHE A 64 -4.51 -1.50 -0.63
C PHE A 64 -5.91 -1.16 -1.17
N GLU A 65 -6.29 0.10 -1.09
CA GLU A 65 -7.56 0.63 -1.57
C GLU A 65 -7.77 0.40 -3.07
N LEU A 66 -6.69 0.51 -3.86
CA LEU A 66 -6.70 0.17 -5.27
C LEU A 66 -6.96 -1.32 -5.51
N VAL A 67 -6.23 -2.21 -4.82
CA VAL A 67 -6.40 -3.67 -4.90
C VAL A 67 -7.83 -4.07 -4.52
N ARG A 68 -8.31 -3.52 -3.40
CA ARG A 68 -9.64 -3.75 -2.87
C ARG A 68 -10.73 -3.34 -3.85
N ARG A 69 -10.74 -2.07 -4.29
CA ARG A 69 -11.79 -1.54 -5.17
C ARG A 69 -11.78 -2.22 -6.54
N MET A 70 -10.61 -2.55 -7.08
CA MET A 70 -10.52 -3.33 -8.32
C MET A 70 -11.14 -4.71 -8.17
N THR A 71 -10.83 -5.41 -7.06
CA THR A 71 -11.32 -6.77 -6.84
C THR A 71 -12.81 -6.79 -6.51
N GLU A 72 -13.32 -5.81 -5.77
CA GLU A 72 -14.73 -5.75 -5.41
C GLU A 72 -15.63 -5.37 -6.59
N ARG A 73 -15.19 -4.44 -7.44
CA ARG A 73 -16.03 -3.88 -8.52
C ARG A 73 -15.99 -4.64 -9.85
N LEU A 74 -14.95 -5.44 -10.10
CA LEU A 74 -14.79 -6.17 -11.37
C LEU A 74 -14.94 -7.68 -11.16
N PRO A 75 -16.07 -8.30 -11.54
CA PRO A 75 -16.24 -9.76 -11.51
C PRO A 75 -15.23 -10.50 -12.41
N VAL A 76 -14.81 -9.83 -13.49
CA VAL A 76 -13.79 -10.27 -14.44
C VAL A 76 -12.76 -9.16 -14.57
N THR A 77 -11.51 -9.45 -14.20
CA THR A 77 -10.41 -8.48 -14.19
C THR A 77 -9.51 -8.69 -15.41
N PRO A 78 -9.45 -7.73 -16.34
CA PRO A 78 -8.43 -7.71 -17.39
C PRO A 78 -7.04 -7.50 -16.75
N ILE A 79 -6.12 -8.41 -17.02
CA ILE A 79 -4.74 -8.37 -16.50
C ILE A 79 -3.79 -8.08 -17.65
N PRO A 80 -3.34 -6.83 -17.81
CA PRO A 80 -2.22 -6.50 -18.68
C PRO A 80 -1.02 -7.42 -18.43
N THR A 81 -0.40 -7.93 -19.50
CA THR A 81 0.72 -8.88 -19.35
C THR A 81 1.92 -8.31 -18.60
N TRP A 82 2.13 -7.00 -18.67
CA TRP A 82 3.18 -6.30 -17.92
C TRP A 82 2.91 -6.18 -16.41
N MET A 83 1.71 -6.50 -15.92
CA MET A 83 1.41 -6.52 -14.47
C MET A 83 1.96 -7.76 -13.75
N ARG A 84 2.59 -8.69 -14.47
CA ARG A 84 3.17 -9.92 -13.89
C ARG A 84 4.52 -9.71 -13.21
N ARG A 85 4.90 -8.45 -12.98
CA ARG A 85 6.04 -8.07 -12.15
C ARG A 85 5.82 -8.46 -10.71
N GLN A 86 6.91 -8.77 -10.02
CA GLN A 86 6.88 -9.20 -8.64
C GLN A 86 6.81 -8.00 -7.70
N VAL A 87 6.07 -8.15 -6.61
CA VAL A 87 5.99 -7.22 -5.49
C VAL A 87 6.16 -7.96 -4.18
N GLN A 88 6.62 -7.24 -3.16
CA GLN A 88 6.75 -7.75 -1.80
C GLN A 88 5.93 -6.88 -0.83
N PRO A 89 4.63 -7.19 -0.64
CA PRO A 89 3.76 -6.40 0.22
C PRO A 89 4.16 -6.46 1.69
N ILE A 90 3.94 -5.37 2.43
CA ILE A 90 4.16 -5.28 3.88
C ILE A 90 2.93 -4.66 4.56
N ALA A 91 2.59 -5.08 5.78
CA ALA A 91 1.46 -4.51 6.51
C ALA A 91 1.77 -3.11 7.07
N VAL A 92 0.76 -2.23 7.15
CA VAL A 92 0.94 -0.88 7.70
C VAL A 92 1.33 -0.90 9.18
N VAL A 93 0.80 -1.82 9.98
CA VAL A 93 1.18 -2.01 11.38
C VAL A 93 2.67 -2.35 11.52
N ASP A 94 3.20 -3.18 10.63
CA ASP A 94 4.62 -3.50 10.59
C ASP A 94 5.45 -2.28 10.21
N VAL A 95 5.02 -1.52 9.20
CA VAL A 95 5.70 -0.29 8.77
C VAL A 95 5.70 0.76 9.88
N VAL A 96 4.59 0.97 10.57
CA VAL A 96 4.48 1.90 11.71
C VAL A 96 5.43 1.47 12.83
N ALA A 97 5.47 0.18 13.17
CA ALA A 97 6.42 -0.34 14.15
C ALA A 97 7.89 -0.12 13.69
N ILE A 98 8.21 -0.30 12.40
CA ILE A 98 9.55 -0.01 11.87
C ILE A 98 9.88 1.49 11.99
N ILE A 99 8.93 2.39 11.67
CA ILE A 99 9.12 3.84 11.82
C ILE A 99 9.39 4.20 13.29
N ALA A 100 8.62 3.64 14.23
CA ALA A 100 8.83 3.87 15.65
C ALA A 100 10.23 3.42 16.09
N ARG A 101 10.71 2.26 15.61
CA ARG A 101 12.06 1.75 15.88
C ARG A 101 13.15 2.62 15.25
N ALA A 102 12.93 3.16 14.05
CA ALA A 102 13.84 4.12 13.41
C ALA A 102 13.95 5.44 14.19
N LEU A 103 12.92 5.79 14.97
CA LEU A 103 12.92 6.94 15.89
C LEU A 103 13.53 6.64 17.27
N GLY A 104 13.93 5.40 17.58
CA GLY A 104 14.49 5.00 18.88
C GLY A 104 15.85 5.62 19.22
N ASP A 105 16.54 5.17 20.26
CA ASP A 105 17.71 5.92 20.76
C ASP A 105 18.91 5.98 19.78
N THR A 106 19.10 4.96 18.95
CA THR A 106 20.23 4.88 18.02
C THR A 106 19.83 5.36 16.62
N ALA A 107 20.47 6.42 16.14
CA ALA A 107 20.31 6.89 14.76
C ALA A 107 20.87 5.87 13.76
N ARG A 108 20.17 5.70 12.63
CA ARG A 108 20.55 4.79 11.55
C ARG A 108 20.48 5.54 10.22
N PRO A 109 21.46 6.40 9.90
CA PRO A 109 21.41 7.16 8.67
C PRO A 109 21.57 6.24 7.44
N GLY A 110 20.89 6.58 6.35
CA GLY A 110 20.91 5.82 5.11
C GLY A 110 19.55 5.31 4.65
N SER A 111 19.57 4.54 3.56
CA SER A 111 18.36 3.99 2.92
C SER A 111 18.22 2.50 3.18
N PHE A 112 17.01 2.10 3.54
CA PHE A 112 16.68 0.75 3.99
C PHE A 112 15.42 0.27 3.27
N ASP A 113 15.58 -0.77 2.46
CA ASP A 113 14.47 -1.44 1.79
C ASP A 113 13.74 -2.34 2.79
N ILE A 114 12.41 -2.20 2.89
CA ILE A 114 11.56 -2.98 3.77
C ILE A 114 10.46 -3.69 2.96
N GLY A 115 10.30 -4.98 3.21
CA GLY A 115 9.31 -5.83 2.56
C GLY A 115 8.72 -6.83 3.54
N GLY A 116 7.51 -7.32 3.27
CA GLY A 116 6.89 -8.35 4.09
C GLY A 116 7.44 -9.74 3.79
N THR A 117 6.70 -10.75 4.27
CA THR A 117 7.13 -12.15 4.28
C THR A 117 7.04 -12.84 2.92
N GLU A 118 6.20 -12.34 2.01
CA GLU A 118 5.85 -13.00 0.76
C GLU A 118 6.15 -12.11 -0.45
N THR A 119 6.66 -12.73 -1.52
CA THR A 119 6.78 -12.12 -2.85
C THR A 119 5.75 -12.73 -3.78
N MET A 120 5.02 -11.89 -4.51
CA MET A 120 3.97 -12.32 -5.43
C MET A 120 3.77 -11.29 -6.54
N SER A 121 3.07 -11.67 -7.60
CA SER A 121 2.65 -10.74 -8.66
C SER A 121 1.35 -10.01 -8.31
N TYR A 122 1.07 -8.88 -8.97
CA TYR A 122 -0.20 -8.16 -8.77
C TYR A 122 -1.45 -9.02 -9.01
N PRO A 123 -1.50 -9.89 -10.04
CA PRO A 123 -2.62 -10.81 -10.22
C PRO A 123 -2.82 -11.77 -9.05
N GLU A 124 -1.74 -12.26 -8.45
CA GLU A 124 -1.79 -13.11 -7.26
C GLU A 124 -2.27 -12.32 -6.04
N LEU A 125 -1.84 -11.07 -5.87
CA LEU A 125 -2.34 -10.20 -4.81
C LEU A 125 -3.85 -9.90 -4.93
N LEU A 126 -4.34 -9.67 -6.15
CA LEU A 126 -5.79 -9.52 -6.41
C LEU A 126 -6.55 -10.81 -6.09
N GLN A 127 -5.98 -11.97 -6.40
CA GLN A 127 -6.57 -13.28 -6.05
C GLN A 127 -6.55 -13.53 -4.53
N ALA A 128 -5.48 -13.13 -3.84
CA ALA A 128 -5.37 -13.22 -2.39
C ALA A 128 -6.45 -12.37 -1.72
N TYR A 129 -6.62 -11.10 -2.16
CA TYR A 129 -7.72 -10.25 -1.72
C TYR A 129 -9.08 -10.92 -1.96
N GLY A 130 -9.33 -11.39 -3.19
CA GLY A 130 -10.59 -12.04 -3.54
C GLY A 130 -10.88 -13.25 -2.66
N SER A 131 -9.87 -14.06 -2.38
CA SER A 131 -10.01 -15.24 -1.52
C SER A 131 -10.38 -14.89 -0.08
N VAL A 132 -9.73 -13.86 0.49
CA VAL A 132 -10.03 -13.34 1.84
C VAL A 132 -11.43 -12.72 1.90
N ALA A 133 -11.80 -11.94 0.88
CA ALA A 133 -13.08 -11.26 0.75
C ALA A 133 -14.24 -12.18 0.29
N GLY A 134 -14.03 -13.50 0.16
CA GLY A 134 -15.05 -14.44 -0.32
C GLY A 134 -15.51 -14.19 -1.77
N LEU A 135 -14.70 -13.51 -2.57
CA LEU A 135 -14.96 -13.10 -3.95
C LEU A 135 -14.25 -14.00 -4.94
N ARG A 136 -15.02 -14.66 -5.82
CA ARG A 136 -14.47 -15.31 -7.01
C ARG A 136 -14.39 -14.30 -8.14
N ARG A 137 -13.16 -13.99 -8.59
CA ARG A 137 -12.88 -13.03 -9.68
C ARG A 137 -12.06 -13.69 -10.78
N ALA A 138 -12.62 -13.79 -11.98
CA ALA A 138 -11.91 -14.36 -13.11
C ALA A 138 -10.88 -13.35 -13.62
N GLN A 139 -9.70 -13.82 -14.04
CA GLN A 139 -8.65 -12.96 -14.60
C GLN A 139 -8.42 -13.32 -16.06
N ILE A 140 -8.42 -12.31 -16.95
CA ILE A 140 -8.20 -12.49 -18.39
C ILE A 140 -6.91 -11.76 -18.77
N PRO A 141 -5.86 -12.45 -19.25
CA PRO A 141 -4.63 -11.79 -19.69
C PRO A 141 -4.88 -10.96 -20.96
N VAL A 142 -4.40 -9.71 -20.98
CA VAL A 142 -4.54 -8.79 -22.11
C VAL A 142 -3.16 -8.28 -22.55
N PRO A 143 -2.64 -8.68 -23.72
CA PRO A 143 -1.37 -8.17 -24.22
C PRO A 143 -1.51 -6.73 -24.76
N LEU A 144 -0.39 -6.01 -24.81
CA LEU A 144 -0.26 -4.71 -25.49
C LEU A 144 -1.17 -3.58 -24.99
N LEU A 145 -1.68 -3.66 -23.76
CA LEU A 145 -2.52 -2.60 -23.19
C LEU A 145 -1.66 -1.45 -22.64
N PRO A 146 -1.77 -0.19 -23.13
CA PRO A 146 -0.92 0.91 -22.67
C PRO A 146 -1.18 1.28 -21.21
N THR A 147 -0.12 1.50 -20.41
CA THR A 147 -0.20 1.84 -18.97
C THR A 147 -1.06 3.07 -18.70
N GLY A 148 -0.92 4.14 -19.49
CA GLY A 148 -1.73 5.35 -19.33
C GLY A 148 -3.23 5.15 -19.57
N LEU A 149 -3.62 4.25 -20.49
CA LEU A 149 -5.03 3.90 -20.70
C LEU A 149 -5.57 3.10 -19.51
N VAL A 150 -4.78 2.14 -19.02
CA VAL A 150 -5.12 1.36 -17.82
C VAL A 150 -5.29 2.27 -16.62
N GLY A 151 -4.35 3.18 -16.37
CA GLY A 151 -4.41 4.13 -15.25
C GLY A 151 -5.69 4.96 -15.25
N ARG A 152 -6.10 5.49 -16.42
CA ARG A 152 -7.37 6.24 -16.57
C ARG A 152 -8.59 5.36 -16.31
N ALA A 153 -8.63 4.15 -16.88
CA ALA A 153 -9.74 3.22 -16.68
C ALA A 153 -9.86 2.81 -15.22
N VAL A 154 -8.74 2.48 -14.57
CA VAL A 154 -8.68 2.13 -13.15
C VAL A 154 -9.16 3.29 -12.29
N ALA A 155 -8.75 4.53 -12.56
CA ALA A 155 -9.19 5.70 -11.80
C ALA A 155 -10.72 5.89 -11.86
N VAL A 156 -11.34 5.66 -13.03
CA VAL A 156 -12.80 5.69 -13.19
C VAL A 156 -13.45 4.54 -12.42
N ILE A 157 -12.93 3.32 -12.57
CA ILE A 157 -13.47 2.12 -11.94
C ILE A 157 -13.39 2.23 -10.42
N THR A 158 -12.30 2.73 -9.86
CA THR A 158 -12.10 2.85 -8.40
C THR A 158 -12.64 4.15 -7.84
N ALA A 159 -13.00 5.14 -8.66
CA ALA A 159 -13.38 6.49 -8.22
C ALA A 159 -12.33 7.11 -7.27
N MET A 160 -11.04 6.87 -7.54
CA MET A 160 -9.90 7.43 -6.80
C MET A 160 -9.27 8.60 -7.60
N PRO A 161 -8.49 9.48 -6.97
CA PRO A 161 -7.82 10.57 -7.67
C PRO A 161 -6.96 10.08 -8.86
N PRO A 162 -7.20 10.58 -10.10
CA PRO A 162 -6.52 10.04 -11.29
C PRO A 162 -5.00 10.17 -11.25
N GLY A 163 -4.46 11.28 -10.71
CA GLY A 163 -3.02 11.49 -10.60
C GLY A 163 -2.34 10.37 -9.79
N THR A 164 -2.89 10.07 -8.61
CA THR A 164 -2.39 9.00 -7.74
C THR A 164 -2.45 7.64 -8.41
N VAL A 165 -3.58 7.30 -9.05
CA VAL A 165 -3.76 6.00 -9.70
C VAL A 165 -2.82 5.84 -10.89
N ILE A 166 -2.68 6.86 -11.74
CA ILE A 166 -1.82 6.79 -12.93
C ILE A 166 -0.36 6.58 -12.51
N SER A 167 0.14 7.34 -11.52
CA SER A 167 1.51 7.17 -11.02
C SER A 167 1.76 5.77 -10.44
N LEU A 168 0.79 5.20 -9.71
CA LEU A 168 0.89 3.84 -9.21
C LEU A 168 0.89 2.82 -10.35
N VAL A 169 0.00 2.97 -11.33
CA VAL A 169 -0.08 2.05 -12.49
C VAL A 169 1.20 2.06 -13.32
N GLU A 170 1.83 3.23 -13.50
CA GLU A 170 3.11 3.34 -14.18
C GLU A 170 4.24 2.64 -13.44
N SER A 171 4.23 2.63 -12.10
CA SER A 171 5.24 1.90 -11.32
C SER A 171 5.10 0.37 -11.36
N LEU A 172 3.94 -0.18 -11.78
CA LEU A 172 3.70 -1.63 -11.83
C LEU A 172 4.54 -2.33 -12.91
N THR A 173 5.21 -1.59 -13.80
CA THR A 173 6.05 -2.16 -14.87
C THR A 173 7.41 -2.67 -14.38
N HIS A 174 7.75 -2.37 -13.13
CA HIS A 174 9.02 -2.71 -12.48
C HIS A 174 8.81 -3.81 -11.43
N ASP A 175 9.84 -4.65 -11.23
CA ASP A 175 9.84 -5.54 -10.07
C ASP A 175 10.11 -4.72 -8.80
N MET A 176 9.20 -4.82 -7.84
CA MET A 176 9.23 -4.07 -6.58
C MET A 176 9.43 -5.02 -5.40
N VAL A 177 10.59 -5.67 -5.39
CA VAL A 177 11.01 -6.66 -4.38
C VAL A 177 12.32 -6.23 -3.73
N VAL A 178 12.46 -6.50 -2.43
CA VAL A 178 13.70 -6.19 -1.71
C VAL A 178 14.81 -7.13 -2.18
N ARG A 179 15.94 -6.58 -2.63
CA ARG A 179 17.05 -7.36 -3.19
C ARG A 179 18.34 -7.35 -2.37
N ARG A 180 18.58 -6.29 -1.57
CA ARG A 180 19.85 -6.06 -0.87
C ARG A 180 19.69 -6.13 0.66
N GLY A 181 19.07 -7.21 1.13
CA GLY A 181 18.77 -7.43 2.55
C GLY A 181 17.45 -6.77 2.95
N ASN A 182 16.64 -7.47 3.75
CA ASN A 182 15.35 -6.96 4.22
C ASN A 182 15.51 -6.28 5.56
N ALA A 183 15.55 -4.94 5.56
CA ALA A 183 15.80 -4.17 6.77
C ALA A 183 14.71 -4.37 7.84
N ALA A 184 13.50 -4.78 7.45
CA ALA A 184 12.42 -5.10 8.37
C ALA A 184 12.79 -6.29 9.29
N THR A 185 13.57 -7.24 8.79
CA THR A 185 13.99 -8.45 9.52
C THR A 185 15.46 -8.43 9.96
N GLU A 186 16.28 -7.55 9.40
CA GLU A 186 17.72 -7.51 9.65
C GLU A 186 18.16 -6.33 10.52
N VAL A 187 17.60 -5.13 10.26
CA VAL A 187 18.06 -3.87 10.87
C VAL A 187 17.12 -3.41 11.97
N PHE A 188 15.81 -3.53 11.70
CA PHE A 188 14.75 -3.07 12.57
C PHE A 188 14.03 -4.23 13.26
N ALA A 189 14.49 -5.47 13.15
CA ALA A 189 13.85 -6.60 13.81
C ALA A 189 13.79 -6.43 15.33
N GLU A 190 12.70 -6.92 15.93
CA GLU A 190 12.61 -7.12 17.38
C GLU A 190 12.56 -8.61 17.70
N PRO A 191 13.14 -9.03 18.85
CA PRO A 191 12.97 -10.38 19.35
C PRO A 191 11.49 -10.76 19.42
N ASP A 192 11.18 -12.00 19.04
CA ASP A 192 9.85 -12.60 19.14
C ASP A 192 8.72 -11.87 18.36
N THR A 193 9.08 -10.95 17.45
CA THR A 193 8.12 -10.27 16.57
C THR A 193 8.23 -10.81 15.15
N THR A 194 7.09 -11.20 14.58
CA THR A 194 6.99 -11.63 13.18
C THR A 194 6.16 -10.64 12.39
N LEU A 195 6.64 -10.29 11.18
CA LEU A 195 5.85 -9.53 10.22
C LEU A 195 4.59 -10.31 9.85
N LEU A 196 3.50 -9.60 9.58
CA LEU A 196 2.26 -10.25 9.13
C LEU A 196 2.44 -10.89 7.75
N SER A 197 1.75 -12.01 7.55
CA SER A 197 1.51 -12.53 6.20
C SER A 197 0.59 -11.60 5.42
N VAL A 198 0.62 -11.71 4.08
CA VAL A 198 -0.30 -10.97 3.20
C VAL A 198 -1.74 -11.31 3.55
N ARG A 199 -2.05 -12.58 3.85
CA ARG A 199 -3.39 -13.00 4.25
C ARG A 199 -3.86 -12.28 5.53
N GLU A 200 -3.05 -12.31 6.59
CA GLU A 200 -3.42 -11.68 7.87
C GLU A 200 -3.57 -10.16 7.73
N ALA A 201 -2.67 -9.53 6.97
CA ALA A 201 -2.77 -8.10 6.69
C ALA A 201 -4.08 -7.75 5.97
N LEU A 202 -4.47 -8.54 4.96
CA LEU A 202 -5.72 -8.36 4.23
C LEU A 202 -6.95 -8.59 5.12
N GLU A 203 -6.98 -9.68 5.90
CA GLU A 203 -8.08 -10.03 6.81
C GLU A 203 -8.32 -8.93 7.85
N ARG A 204 -7.26 -8.43 8.49
CA ARG A 204 -7.35 -7.31 9.46
C ARG A 204 -7.83 -6.01 8.80
N SER A 205 -7.40 -5.74 7.57
CA SER A 205 -7.73 -4.50 6.86
C SER A 205 -9.18 -4.42 6.35
N ILE A 206 -9.90 -5.55 6.26
CA ILE A 206 -11.32 -5.58 5.82
C ILE A 206 -12.31 -5.94 6.93
N THR A 207 -11.81 -6.20 8.14
CA THR A 207 -12.67 -6.49 9.29
C THR A 207 -13.38 -5.22 9.73
N VAL A 208 -14.65 -5.34 10.14
CA VAL A 208 -15.37 -4.24 10.80
C VAL A 208 -14.74 -4.01 12.17
N ALA A 209 -13.67 -3.25 12.20
CA ALA A 209 -13.11 -2.66 13.40
C ALA A 209 -13.73 -1.27 13.62
N ALA A 210 -13.66 -0.76 14.85
CA ALA A 210 -13.92 0.65 15.10
C ALA A 210 -13.01 1.51 14.20
N GLU A 211 -13.47 2.69 13.78
CA GLU A 211 -12.73 3.64 12.93
C GLU A 211 -11.61 4.36 13.73
N GLU A 212 -10.85 3.58 14.48
CA GLU A 212 -9.87 4.01 15.47
C GLU A 212 -8.43 3.77 15.01
N GLY A 213 -8.16 3.43 13.74
CA GLY A 213 -6.82 3.04 13.26
C GLY A 213 -5.70 4.07 13.47
N THR A 214 -6.02 5.31 13.83
CA THR A 214 -5.05 6.35 14.21
C THR A 214 -4.99 6.63 15.72
N ASP A 215 -5.79 5.95 16.53
CA ASP A 215 -5.69 6.00 17.99
C ASP A 215 -4.42 5.27 18.45
N ALA A 216 -3.78 5.79 19.49
CA ALA A 216 -2.49 5.29 20.00
C ALA A 216 -2.57 3.86 20.56
N HIS A 217 -3.78 3.37 20.88
CA HIS A 217 -4.02 2.06 21.48
C HIS A 217 -4.82 1.12 20.59
N ALA A 218 -5.24 1.58 19.40
CA ALA A 218 -5.96 0.78 18.44
C ALA A 218 -5.01 0.07 17.46
N ASP A 219 -5.60 -0.75 16.59
CA ASP A 219 -4.88 -1.45 15.54
C ASP A 219 -4.63 -0.50 14.35
N PRO A 220 -3.37 -0.14 14.01
CA PRO A 220 -3.06 0.69 12.83
C PRO A 220 -3.49 0.06 11.50
N GLN A 221 -3.82 -1.23 11.52
CA GLN A 221 -4.30 -1.97 10.37
C GLN A 221 -5.78 -1.70 10.06
N ALA A 222 -6.54 -1.19 11.04
CA ALA A 222 -7.95 -0.88 10.95
C ALA A 222 -8.22 0.44 10.21
N ALA A 223 -9.49 0.65 9.83
CA ALA A 223 -9.94 1.93 9.30
C ALA A 223 -9.81 3.05 10.33
N ALA A 224 -9.64 4.28 9.87
CA ALA A 224 -9.59 5.46 10.72
C ALA A 224 -10.59 6.52 10.28
N ASP A 225 -11.13 7.30 11.22
CA ASP A 225 -11.98 8.46 10.94
C ASP A 225 -11.30 9.51 10.03
N THR A 226 -9.96 9.51 9.98
CA THR A 226 -9.17 10.40 9.13
C THR A 226 -8.88 9.82 7.74
N ASP A 227 -9.33 8.59 7.46
CA ASP A 227 -9.16 8.00 6.14
C ASP A 227 -9.91 8.85 5.10
N PRO A 228 -9.38 8.98 3.88
CA PRO A 228 -10.06 9.74 2.83
C PRO A 228 -11.43 9.15 2.50
N ASP A 229 -12.38 9.97 2.04
CA ASP A 229 -13.73 9.52 1.65
C ASP A 229 -13.75 8.41 0.57
N TRP A 230 -12.64 8.25 -0.16
CA TRP A 230 -12.46 7.19 -1.15
C TRP A 230 -11.82 5.92 -0.58
N ALA A 231 -11.44 5.87 0.69
CA ALA A 231 -11.17 4.62 1.40
C ALA A 231 -12.49 3.86 1.63
N GLY A 232 -12.43 2.62 2.11
CA GLY A 232 -13.68 1.89 2.38
C GLY A 232 -14.36 1.36 1.11
N GLY A 233 -15.10 0.26 1.28
CA GLY A 233 -15.39 -0.72 0.23
C GLY A 233 -16.77 -1.28 0.46
N VAL A 234 -17.13 -2.30 -0.32
CA VAL A 234 -18.44 -2.93 -0.22
C VAL A 234 -18.36 -4.33 0.37
N VAL A 235 -17.18 -4.80 0.75
CA VAL A 235 -17.01 -6.03 1.51
C VAL A 235 -16.50 -5.69 2.90
N ASP A 236 -17.11 -6.29 3.92
CA ASP A 236 -16.62 -6.26 5.29
C ASP A 236 -16.64 -7.67 5.91
N ILE A 237 -15.73 -7.97 6.84
CA ILE A 237 -15.80 -9.18 7.67
C ILE A 237 -16.43 -8.85 9.03
N VAL A 238 -17.53 -9.51 9.37
CA VAL A 238 -18.22 -9.40 10.66
C VAL A 238 -18.32 -10.80 11.27
N ASP A 239 -17.75 -10.98 12.47
CA ASP A 239 -17.71 -12.27 13.17
C ASP A 239 -17.18 -13.41 12.29
N GLY A 240 -16.10 -13.15 11.54
CA GLY A 240 -15.50 -14.11 10.60
C GLY A 240 -16.33 -14.39 9.34
N THR A 241 -17.46 -13.69 9.15
CA THR A 241 -18.33 -13.85 7.99
C THR A 241 -18.20 -12.66 7.05
N VAL A 242 -17.93 -12.95 5.78
CA VAL A 242 -17.92 -11.96 4.69
C VAL A 242 -19.33 -11.43 4.44
N ARG A 243 -19.51 -10.12 4.53
CA ARG A 243 -20.74 -9.40 4.18
C ARG A 243 -20.48 -8.42 3.05
N GLN A 244 -21.34 -8.44 2.03
CA GLN A 244 -21.32 -7.47 0.94
C GLN A 244 -22.39 -6.40 1.15
N ARG A 245 -21.97 -5.15 1.32
CA ARG A 245 -22.85 -3.98 1.23
C ARG A 245 -23.33 -3.82 -0.22
N PRO A 246 -24.59 -3.41 -0.45
CA PRO A 246 -25.05 -3.12 -1.81
C PRO A 246 -24.20 -2.03 -2.44
N SER A 247 -23.58 -2.30 -3.59
CA SER A 247 -22.85 -1.29 -4.37
C SER A 247 -23.71 -0.78 -5.55
N GLY A 248 -23.82 0.54 -5.71
CA GLY A 248 -24.49 1.19 -6.86
C GLY A 248 -25.97 1.58 -6.66
N ILE A 249 -26.59 2.12 -7.72
CA ILE A 249 -27.90 2.81 -7.76
C ILE A 249 -29.03 2.09 -6.99
N ALA A 250 -29.00 0.76 -6.93
CA ALA A 250 -29.96 -0.06 -6.17
C ALA A 250 -30.01 0.26 -4.66
N GLY A 251 -28.88 0.65 -4.04
CA GLY A 251 -28.86 1.05 -2.63
C GLY A 251 -29.57 2.39 -2.35
N LYS A 252 -29.58 3.31 -3.33
CA LYS A 252 -30.31 4.58 -3.21
C LYS A 252 -31.82 4.41 -3.35
N VAL A 253 -32.28 3.39 -4.07
CA VAL A 253 -33.71 3.09 -4.23
C VAL A 253 -34.30 2.53 -2.93
N GLN A 254 -33.52 1.75 -2.17
CA GLN A 254 -34.01 1.12 -0.95
C GLN A 254 -34.05 2.08 0.26
N LEU A 255 -33.19 3.11 0.29
CA LEU A 255 -33.26 4.21 1.25
C LEU A 255 -34.35 5.26 0.92
N GLY A 256 -34.93 5.21 -0.28
CA GLY A 256 -36.02 6.10 -0.71
C GLY A 256 -37.43 5.55 -0.51
N ALA A 257 -37.57 4.28 -0.11
CA ALA A 257 -38.86 3.60 0.05
C ALA A 257 -39.34 3.45 1.50
N THR A 258 -38.57 3.98 2.47
CA THR A 258 -38.94 4.07 3.88
C THR A 258 -38.99 5.54 4.30
N ARG A 259 -40.08 6.21 3.92
CA ARG A 259 -40.62 7.38 4.63
C ARG A 259 -42.11 7.17 4.83
#